data_AF-A0A2S2R248-F1
#
_entry.id   AF-A0A2S2R248-F1
#
_cell.length_a   1.000
_cell.length_b   1.000
_cell.length_c   1.000
_cell.angle_alpha   90.00
_cell.angle_beta   90.00
_cell.angle_gamma   90.00
#
_symmetry.space_group_name_H-M   'P 1'
#
loop_
_entity.id
_entity.type
_entity.pdbx_description
1 polymer ?
#
loop_
_entity_poly.entity_id
_entity_poly.type
_entity_poly.pdbx_seq_one_letter_code
_entity_poly.pdbx_strand_id
1 'polypeptide(L)'
;EFNFLGDEVWWTKLSFLTDLFEHLNKLNSSIQGRNENMLTSSDKIMAFIEKLNLWKSKINQGNLIMFPRTALLVANDNILSLIVESITLLEVKMNKYFPSINIKNYNWVRDPFNVSISDLVDLKLVEEENLCSIKNDRTLQLKFKKITLNKFWVYVSKEYPEIYL
;
A
#
# COMPACT_ATOMS: atom_id res chain seq x y z
N GLU A 1 25.10 36.16 5.63
CA GLU A 1 24.49 35.59 4.41
C GLU A 1 24.84 34.10 4.33
N PHE A 2 23.85 33.25 4.06
CA PHE A 2 23.94 31.84 3.65
C PHE A 2 25.01 30.90 4.27
N ASN A 3 25.22 30.92 5.59
CA ASN A 3 26.12 29.98 6.29
C ASN A 3 25.78 28.48 6.09
N PHE A 4 24.58 28.14 5.59
CA PHE A 4 24.17 26.75 5.34
C PHE A 4 24.72 26.18 4.02
N LEU A 5 25.18 27.02 3.07
CA LEU A 5 25.67 26.53 1.78
C LEU A 5 26.97 25.71 1.91
N GLY A 6 27.74 25.91 2.98
CA GLY A 6 28.92 25.11 3.32
C GLY A 6 28.69 24.06 4.42
N ASP A 7 27.46 23.89 4.90
CA ASP A 7 27.13 22.93 5.96
C ASP A 7 26.78 21.56 5.36
N GLU A 8 27.74 20.63 5.37
CA GLU A 8 27.56 19.27 4.86
C GLU A 8 26.45 18.50 5.58
N VAL A 9 26.24 18.76 6.87
CA VAL A 9 25.15 18.13 7.65
C VAL A 9 23.79 18.63 7.17
N TRP A 10 23.69 19.93 6.91
CA TRP A 10 22.47 20.52 6.35
C TRP A 10 22.14 19.94 4.97
N TRP A 11 23.14 19.85 4.07
CA TRP A 11 22.97 19.26 2.74
C TRP A 11 22.56 17.79 2.79
N THR A 12 23.10 17.03 3.74
CA THR A 12 22.75 15.62 3.92
C THR A 12 21.30 15.45 4.36
N LYS A 13 20.84 16.28 5.32
CA LYS A 13 19.44 16.30 5.75
C LYS A 13 18.49 16.67 4.61
N LEU A 14 18.83 17.71 3.83
CA LEU A 14 18.01 18.13 2.69
C LEU A 14 17.94 17.04 1.62
N SER A 15 19.06 16.38 1.32
CA SER A 15 19.11 15.29 0.34
C SER A 15 18.25 14.10 0.79
N PHE A 16 18.32 13.74 2.07
CA PHE A 16 17.45 12.71 2.65
C PHE A 16 15.97 13.06 2.54
N LEU A 17 15.57 14.28 2.91
CA LEU A 17 14.18 14.71 2.78
C LEU A 17 13.74 14.65 1.32
N THR A 18 14.58 15.12 0.39
CA THR A 18 14.29 15.08 -1.04
C THR A 18 14.01 13.66 -1.53
N ASP A 19 14.89 12.71 -1.19
CA ASP A 19 14.69 11.31 -1.57
C ASP A 19 13.45 10.69 -0.91
N LEU A 20 13.22 10.97 0.38
CA LEU A 20 12.05 10.48 1.11
C LEU A 20 10.73 11.01 0.51
N PHE A 21 10.66 12.30 0.20
CA PHE A 21 9.49 12.91 -0.43
C PHE A 21 9.27 12.36 -1.85
N GLU A 22 10.33 12.04 -2.59
CA GLU A 22 10.19 11.37 -3.88
C GLU A 22 9.50 10.01 -3.73
N HIS A 23 9.87 9.21 -2.73
CA HIS A 23 9.22 7.94 -2.42
C HIS A 23 7.76 8.11 -1.98
N LEU A 24 7.49 9.09 -1.12
CA LEU A 24 6.12 9.41 -0.68
C LEU A 24 5.25 9.88 -1.85
N ASN A 25 5.79 10.67 -2.77
CA ASN A 25 5.08 11.11 -3.97
C ASN A 25 4.75 9.93 -4.89
N LYS A 26 5.70 9.00 -5.09
CA LYS A 26 5.45 7.76 -5.85
C LYS A 26 4.34 6.93 -5.21
N LEU A 27 4.36 6.76 -3.89
CA LEU A 27 3.27 6.08 -3.16
C LEU A 27 1.94 6.80 -3.39
N ASN A 28 1.90 8.11 -3.13
CA ASN A 28 0.70 8.93 -3.24
C ASN A 28 0.08 8.88 -4.65
N SER A 29 0.88 9.00 -5.70
CA SER A 29 0.41 8.85 -7.07
C SER A 29 -0.08 7.43 -7.36
N SER A 30 0.55 6.40 -6.79
CA SER A 30 0.16 5.01 -7.02
C SER A 30 -1.17 4.62 -6.36
N ILE A 31 -1.55 5.26 -5.25
CA ILE A 31 -2.82 4.99 -4.54
C ILE A 31 -3.98 5.87 -5.05
N GLN A 32 -3.72 6.68 -6.08
CA GLN A 32 -4.70 7.53 -6.75
C GLN A 32 -4.90 7.06 -8.18
N GLY A 33 -6.13 7.05 -8.68
CA GLY A 33 -6.41 6.74 -10.09
C GLY A 33 -7.75 6.06 -10.33
N ARG A 34 -8.10 5.88 -11.61
CA ARG A 34 -9.43 5.40 -12.06
C ARG A 34 -9.74 3.94 -11.71
N ASN A 35 -8.73 3.14 -11.39
CA ASN A 35 -8.88 1.72 -11.07
C ASN A 35 -8.39 1.36 -9.65
N GLU A 36 -8.06 2.37 -8.83
CA GLU A 36 -7.71 2.13 -7.43
C GLU A 36 -8.96 1.93 -6.57
N ASN A 37 -8.84 1.06 -5.59
CA ASN A 37 -9.83 0.86 -4.55
C ASN A 37 -9.14 0.69 -3.20
N MET A 38 -9.94 0.63 -2.13
CA MET A 38 -9.42 0.51 -0.76
C MET A 38 -8.49 -0.70 -0.59
N LEU A 39 -8.79 -1.81 -1.25
CA LEU A 39 -7.99 -3.04 -1.16
C LEU A 39 -6.63 -2.86 -1.84
N THR A 40 -6.59 -2.37 -3.09
CA THR A 40 -5.32 -2.16 -3.82
C THR A 40 -4.47 -1.05 -3.21
N SER A 41 -5.09 0.03 -2.73
CA SER A 41 -4.40 1.09 -2.01
C SER A 41 -3.81 0.59 -0.69
N SER A 42 -4.53 -0.27 0.03
CA SER A 42 -4.04 -0.83 1.28
C SER A 42 -2.84 -1.77 1.07
N ASP A 43 -2.83 -2.61 0.01
CA ASP A 43 -1.65 -3.42 -0.35
C ASP A 43 -0.41 -2.56 -0.59
N LYS A 44 -0.56 -1.44 -1.30
CA LYS A 44 0.55 -0.52 -1.62
C LYS A 44 1.09 0.17 -0.38
N ILE A 45 0.21 0.57 0.53
CA ILE A 45 0.60 1.18 1.81
C ILE A 45 1.34 0.15 2.68
N MET A 46 0.82 -1.08 2.81
CA MET A 46 1.49 -2.16 3.54
C MET A 46 2.87 -2.46 2.96
N ALA A 47 2.97 -2.59 1.62
CA ALA A 47 4.24 -2.79 0.94
C ALA A 47 5.22 -1.62 1.17
N PHE A 48 4.71 -0.39 1.30
CA PHE A 48 5.55 0.76 1.64
C PHE A 48 6.05 0.70 3.08
N ILE A 49 5.20 0.34 4.05
CA ILE A 49 5.59 0.13 5.45
C ILE A 49 6.67 -0.96 5.55
N GLU A 50 6.52 -2.07 4.82
CA GLU A 50 7.55 -3.11 4.74
C GLU A 50 8.87 -2.59 4.14
N LYS A 51 8.80 -1.73 3.12
CA LYS A 51 9.99 -1.05 2.57
C LYS A 51 10.67 -0.16 3.61
N LEU A 52 9.93 0.61 4.41
CA LEU A 52 10.50 1.42 5.50
C LEU A 52 11.25 0.53 6.50
N ASN A 53 10.69 -0.62 6.85
CA ASN A 53 11.34 -1.60 7.70
C ASN A 53 12.64 -2.16 7.10
N LEU A 54 12.60 -2.54 5.82
CA LEU A 54 13.79 -2.96 5.09
C LEU A 54 14.86 -1.87 5.04
N TRP A 55 14.48 -0.62 4.78
CA TRP A 55 15.41 0.50 4.68
C TRP A 55 16.13 0.78 5.98
N LYS A 56 15.45 0.71 7.14
CA LYS A 56 16.11 0.81 8.46
C LYS A 56 17.24 -0.23 8.60
N SER A 57 16.96 -1.48 8.23
CA SER A 57 17.96 -2.56 8.27
C SER A 57 19.15 -2.28 7.34
N LYS A 58 18.89 -1.77 6.14
CA LYS A 58 19.94 -1.42 5.17
C LYS A 58 20.79 -0.23 5.63
N ILE A 59 20.18 0.80 6.21
CA ILE A 59 20.91 1.96 6.75
C ILE A 59 21.84 1.53 7.89
N ASN A 60 21.39 0.64 8.78
CA ASN A 60 22.24 0.08 9.84
C ASN A 60 23.42 -0.75 9.31
N GLN A 61 23.36 -1.21 8.06
CA GLN A 61 24.46 -1.87 7.34
C GLN A 61 25.34 -0.88 6.55
N GLY A 62 25.12 0.43 6.71
CA GLY A 62 25.80 1.47 5.94
C GLY A 62 25.33 1.61 4.49
N ASN A 63 24.19 1.02 4.12
CA ASN A 63 23.68 1.03 2.75
C ASN A 63 22.50 2.00 2.62
N LEU A 64 22.72 3.08 1.86
CA LEU A 64 21.73 4.12 1.57
C LEU A 64 21.23 4.10 0.11
N ILE A 65 21.33 2.98 -0.61
CA ILE A 65 20.98 2.91 -2.04
C ILE A 65 19.55 3.36 -2.38
N MET A 66 18.62 3.26 -1.41
CA MET A 66 17.25 3.74 -1.56
C MET A 66 17.13 5.27 -1.54
N PHE A 67 18.12 5.97 -0.98
CA PHE A 67 18.23 7.42 -0.92
C PHE A 67 19.44 7.87 -1.74
N PRO A 68 19.34 7.87 -3.09
CA PRO A 68 20.49 8.06 -3.96
C PRO A 68 21.18 9.41 -3.79
N ARG A 69 20.47 10.48 -3.43
CA ARG A 69 21.07 11.79 -3.19
C ARG A 69 21.77 11.82 -1.84
N THR A 70 21.18 11.20 -0.82
CA THR A 70 21.84 11.04 0.49
C THR A 70 23.09 10.17 0.40
N ALA A 71 23.07 9.11 -0.40
CA ALA A 71 24.18 8.18 -0.56
C ALA A 71 25.44 8.82 -1.19
N LEU A 72 25.29 9.96 -1.88
CA LEU A 72 26.41 10.71 -2.44
C LEU A 72 27.13 11.60 -1.41
N LEU A 73 26.57 11.76 -0.22
CA LEU A 73 27.09 12.63 0.84
C LEU A 73 27.66 11.81 2.00
N VAL A 74 28.56 12.44 2.77
CA VAL A 74 29.18 11.81 3.93
C VAL A 74 28.21 11.86 5.11
N ALA A 75 27.41 10.80 5.27
CA ALA A 75 26.58 10.62 6.47
C ALA A 75 27.44 10.05 7.61
N ASN A 76 27.64 10.83 8.67
CA ASN A 76 28.20 10.33 9.92
C ASN A 76 27.15 9.54 10.74
N ASP A 77 27.58 8.84 11.77
CA ASP A 77 26.71 7.99 12.60
C ASP A 77 25.52 8.75 13.21
N ASN A 78 25.72 10.02 13.57
CA ASN A 78 24.64 10.86 14.10
C ASN A 78 23.54 11.12 13.05
N ILE A 79 23.94 11.36 11.80
CA ILE A 79 23.00 11.57 10.68
C ILE A 79 22.29 10.25 10.35
N LEU A 80 23.01 9.12 10.33
CA LEU A 80 22.41 7.81 10.09
C LEU A 80 21.36 7.48 11.15
N SER A 81 21.67 7.73 12.43
CA SER A 81 20.73 7.59 13.54
C SER A 81 19.48 8.45 13.36
N LEU A 82 19.65 9.74 12.99
CA LEU A 82 18.55 10.66 12.71
C LEU A 82 17.66 10.17 11.56
N ILE A 83 18.25 9.63 10.50
CA ILE A 83 17.52 9.07 9.36
C ILE A 83 16.69 7.85 9.80
N VAL A 84 17.28 6.93 10.55
CA VAL A 84 16.59 5.75 11.07
C VAL A 84 15.44 6.14 12.00
N GLU A 85 15.64 7.12 12.88
CA GLU A 85 14.59 7.67 13.74
C GLU A 85 13.44 8.28 12.92
N SER A 86 13.77 9.07 11.90
CA SER A 86 12.79 9.70 11.00
C SER A 86 11.95 8.66 10.26
N ILE A 87 12.57 7.60 9.74
CA ILE A 87 11.88 6.49 9.07
C ILE A 87 11.00 5.72 10.06
N THR A 88 11.49 5.50 11.28
CA THR A 88 10.72 4.83 12.35
C THR A 88 9.48 5.65 12.72
N LEU A 89 9.62 6.97 12.87
CA LEU A 89 8.49 7.84 13.15
C LEU A 89 7.47 7.83 12.00
N LEU A 90 7.94 7.87 10.75
CA LEU A 90 7.06 7.79 9.58
C LEU A 90 6.29 6.46 9.55
N GLU A 91 6.96 5.34 9.81
CA GLU A 91 6.34 4.02 9.88
C GLU A 91 5.25 3.96 10.96
N VAL A 92 5.53 4.47 12.16
CA VAL A 92 4.54 4.55 13.26
C VAL A 92 3.34 5.40 12.85
N LYS A 93 3.57 6.54 12.20
CA LYS A 93 2.47 7.40 11.70
C LYS A 93 1.67 6.73 10.60
N MET A 94 2.33 6.05 9.66
CA MET A 94 1.66 5.28 8.60
C MET A 94 0.75 4.21 9.19
N ASN A 95 1.25 3.40 10.13
CA ASN A 95 0.44 2.38 10.81
C ASN A 95 -0.73 2.98 11.61
N LYS A 96 -0.54 4.17 12.20
CA LYS A 96 -1.61 4.86 12.94
C LYS A 96 -2.72 5.38 12.02
N TYR A 97 -2.37 5.99 10.88
CA TYR A 97 -3.33 6.60 9.96
C TYR A 97 -3.92 5.61 8.95
N PHE A 98 -3.19 4.54 8.65
CA PHE A 98 -3.60 3.47 7.75
C PHE A 98 -3.47 2.13 8.49
N PRO A 99 -4.31 1.87 9.51
CA PRO A 99 -4.30 0.59 10.19
C PRO A 99 -4.54 -0.53 9.18
N SER A 100 -3.96 -1.71 9.41
CA SER A 100 -4.23 -2.87 8.59
C SER A 100 -5.73 -3.17 8.64
N ILE A 101 -6.44 -2.77 7.59
CA ILE A 101 -7.78 -3.29 7.32
C ILE A 101 -7.61 -4.79 7.26
N ASN A 102 -8.53 -5.57 7.84
CA ASN A 102 -8.51 -7.01 7.64
C ASN A 102 -8.95 -7.33 6.20
N ILE A 103 -8.11 -6.98 5.23
CA ILE A 103 -8.32 -7.14 3.79
C ILE A 103 -8.55 -8.60 3.45
N LYS A 104 -8.06 -9.54 4.29
CA LYS A 104 -8.26 -10.98 4.08
C LYS A 104 -9.75 -11.32 4.03
N ASN A 105 -10.57 -10.67 4.85
CA ASN A 105 -12.03 -10.85 4.84
C ASN A 105 -12.68 -10.31 3.55
N TYR A 106 -11.98 -9.46 2.79
CA TYR A 106 -12.45 -8.86 1.54
C TYR A 106 -11.77 -9.45 0.30
N ASN A 107 -10.99 -10.52 0.44
CA ASN A 107 -10.34 -11.14 -0.73
C ASN A 107 -11.34 -11.69 -1.74
N TRP A 108 -12.54 -12.08 -1.30
CA TRP A 108 -13.63 -12.49 -2.18
C TRP A 108 -14.06 -11.38 -3.16
N VAL A 109 -13.84 -10.11 -2.80
CA VAL A 109 -14.10 -8.97 -3.69
C VAL A 109 -13.12 -8.97 -4.86
N ARG A 110 -11.88 -9.44 -4.66
CA ARG A 110 -10.85 -9.52 -5.71
C ARG A 110 -11.00 -10.79 -6.55
N ASP A 111 -11.36 -11.89 -5.93
CA ASP A 111 -11.56 -13.17 -6.60
C ASP A 111 -12.74 -13.93 -5.99
N PRO A 112 -13.97 -13.65 -6.47
CA PRO A 112 -15.17 -14.29 -5.94
C PRO A 112 -15.29 -15.77 -6.35
N PHE A 113 -14.44 -16.25 -7.27
CA PHE A 113 -14.49 -17.63 -7.78
C PHE A 113 -13.60 -18.58 -6.98
N ASN A 114 -12.56 -18.06 -6.32
CA ASN A 114 -11.59 -18.84 -5.53
C ASN A 114 -11.65 -18.53 -4.03
N VAL A 115 -12.85 -18.38 -3.48
CA VAL A 115 -13.07 -18.14 -2.04
C VAL A 115 -13.69 -19.35 -1.33
N SER A 116 -13.28 -19.59 -0.08
CA SER A 116 -14.01 -20.45 0.86
C SER A 116 -15.06 -19.59 1.59
N ILE A 117 -16.34 -19.79 1.29
CA ILE A 117 -17.43 -18.97 1.84
C ILE A 117 -17.54 -19.15 3.36
N SER A 118 -17.22 -20.35 3.87
CA SER A 118 -17.18 -20.64 5.31
C SER A 118 -16.13 -19.83 6.09
N ASP A 119 -15.16 -19.25 5.39
CA ASP A 119 -14.04 -18.51 6.01
C ASP A 119 -14.33 -17.00 6.01
N LEU A 120 -15.43 -16.58 5.39
CA LEU A 120 -15.86 -15.19 5.36
C LEU A 120 -16.54 -14.84 6.68
N VAL A 121 -16.27 -13.62 7.15
CA VAL A 121 -16.87 -13.05 8.35
C VAL A 121 -17.64 -11.81 7.92
N ASP A 122 -18.68 -11.46 8.67
CA ASP A 122 -19.48 -10.24 8.47
C ASP A 122 -20.38 -10.24 7.22
N LEU A 123 -20.71 -11.42 6.67
CA LEU A 123 -21.76 -11.58 5.66
C LEU A 123 -23.05 -12.13 6.28
N LYS A 124 -24.19 -11.72 5.74
CA LYS A 124 -25.50 -12.31 6.00
C LYS A 124 -25.67 -13.56 5.15
N LEU A 125 -26.53 -14.47 5.59
CA LEU A 125 -26.85 -15.71 4.85
C LEU A 125 -27.21 -15.46 3.37
N VAL A 126 -28.00 -14.41 3.08
CA VAL A 126 -28.36 -14.06 1.69
C VAL A 126 -27.15 -13.66 0.84
N GLU A 127 -26.16 -13.00 1.43
CA GLU A 127 -24.93 -12.61 0.72
C GLU A 127 -24.05 -13.85 0.47
N GLU A 128 -23.98 -14.78 1.43
CA GLU A 128 -23.29 -16.06 1.28
C GLU A 128 -23.92 -16.95 0.19
N GLU A 129 -25.25 -17.05 0.16
CA GLU A 129 -25.99 -17.80 -0.87
C GLU A 129 -25.81 -17.19 -2.27
N ASN A 130 -25.84 -15.86 -2.36
CA ASN A 130 -25.57 -15.15 -3.61
C ASN A 130 -24.11 -15.36 -4.07
N LEU A 131 -23.14 -15.36 -3.16
CA LEU A 131 -21.75 -15.69 -3.47
C LEU A 131 -21.58 -17.14 -3.91
N CYS A 132 -22.31 -18.10 -3.33
CA CYS A 132 -22.36 -19.48 -3.83
C CYS A 132 -22.78 -19.52 -5.30
N SER A 133 -23.79 -18.74 -5.67
CA SER A 133 -24.28 -18.65 -7.05
C SER A 133 -23.23 -18.03 -7.99
N ILE A 134 -22.67 -16.88 -7.61
CA ILE A 134 -21.66 -16.17 -8.41
C ILE A 134 -20.41 -17.04 -8.61
N LYS A 135 -19.92 -17.67 -7.54
CA LYS A 135 -18.74 -18.54 -7.56
C LYS A 135 -18.86 -19.66 -8.59
N ASN A 136 -20.06 -20.18 -8.80
CA ASN A 136 -20.34 -21.28 -9.72
C ASN A 136 -20.81 -20.82 -11.12
N ASP A 137 -20.96 -19.52 -11.36
CA ASP A 137 -21.39 -18.97 -12.65
C ASP A 137 -20.21 -18.82 -13.64
N ARG A 138 -20.19 -19.69 -14.65
CA ARG A 138 -19.18 -19.69 -15.72
C ARG A 138 -19.25 -18.46 -16.62
N THR A 139 -20.43 -17.90 -16.83
CA THR A 139 -20.64 -16.68 -17.63
C THR A 139 -20.00 -15.49 -16.93
N LEU A 140 -20.24 -15.35 -15.62
CA LEU A 140 -19.59 -14.34 -14.79
C LEU A 140 -18.07 -14.54 -14.77
N GLN A 141 -17.57 -15.77 -14.65
CA GLN A 141 -16.14 -16.06 -14.68
C GLN A 141 -15.47 -15.65 -16.01
N LEU A 142 -16.10 -15.95 -17.15
CA LEU A 142 -15.60 -15.53 -18.46
C LEU A 142 -15.62 -14.01 -18.63
N LYS A 143 -16.65 -13.36 -18.08
CA LYS A 143 -16.79 -11.90 -18.13
C LYS A 143 -15.76 -11.20 -17.24
N PHE A 144 -15.51 -11.74 -16.05
CA PHE A 144 -14.50 -11.24 -15.11
C PHE A 144 -13.13 -11.07 -15.76
N LYS A 145 -12.73 -12.02 -16.62
CA LYS A 145 -11.45 -11.96 -17.36
C LYS A 145 -11.37 -10.85 -18.40
N LYS A 146 -12.49 -10.22 -18.78
CA LYS A 146 -12.59 -9.23 -19.87
C LYS A 146 -12.77 -7.79 -19.38
N ILE A 147 -13.12 -7.58 -18.12
CA ILE A 147 -13.45 -6.25 -17.58
C ILE A 147 -12.71 -5.98 -16.27
N THR A 148 -12.57 -4.70 -15.92
CA THR A 148 -11.99 -4.29 -14.63
C THR A 148 -12.89 -4.70 -13.46
N LEU A 149 -12.29 -4.91 -12.28
CA LEU A 149 -12.99 -5.31 -11.06
C LEU A 149 -14.23 -4.44 -10.74
N ASN A 150 -14.09 -3.12 -10.80
CA ASN A 150 -15.19 -2.19 -10.52
C ASN A 150 -16.36 -2.36 -11.49
N LYS A 151 -16.07 -2.56 -12.78
CA LYS A 151 -17.10 -2.82 -13.81
C LYS A 151 -17.77 -4.18 -13.64
N PHE A 152 -17.03 -5.17 -13.14
CA PHE A 152 -17.58 -6.49 -12.84
C PHE A 152 -18.62 -6.40 -11.73
N TRP A 153 -18.28 -5.77 -10.60
CA TRP A 153 -19.21 -5.63 -9.49
C TRP A 153 -20.45 -4.78 -9.81
N VAL A 154 -20.30 -3.72 -10.62
CA VAL A 154 -21.45 -2.95 -11.15
C VAL A 154 -22.34 -3.78 -12.08
N TYR A 155 -21.79 -4.77 -12.77
CA TYR A 155 -22.59 -5.70 -13.58
C TYR A 155 -23.33 -6.71 -12.70
N VAL A 156 -22.61 -7.34 -11.76
CA VAL A 156 -23.15 -8.33 -10.82
C VAL A 156 -24.25 -7.75 -9.95
N SER A 157 -24.12 -6.50 -9.51
CA SER A 157 -25.11 -5.83 -8.65
C SER A 157 -26.50 -5.67 -9.29
N LYS A 158 -26.64 -5.89 -10.60
CA LYS A 158 -27.93 -5.90 -11.29
C LYS A 158 -28.72 -7.20 -11.06
N GLU A 159 -28.00 -8.31 -10.92
CA GLU A 159 -28.56 -9.65 -10.73
C GLU A 159 -28.54 -10.05 -9.25
N TYR A 160 -27.59 -9.53 -8.47
CA TYR A 160 -27.40 -9.81 -7.05
C TYR A 160 -27.32 -8.49 -6.25
N PRO A 161 -28.44 -7.76 -6.08
CA PRO A 161 -28.45 -6.43 -5.46
C PRO A 161 -28.12 -6.45 -3.95
N GLU A 162 -28.23 -7.60 -3.29
CA GLU A 162 -27.90 -7.75 -1.87
C GLU A 162 -26.39 -7.80 -1.60
N ILE A 163 -25.56 -8.04 -2.63
CA ILE A 163 -24.11 -7.93 -2.51
C ILE A 163 -23.72 -6.46 -2.65
N TYR A 164 -23.62 -5.78 -1.51
CA TYR A 164 -23.16 -4.39 -1.44
C TYR A 164 -21.65 -4.34 -1.14
N LEU A 165 -20.92 -3.54 -1.93
CA LEU A 165 -19.47 -3.32 -1.84
C LEU A 165 -19.14 -1.85 -1.61
#